data_AF-A0A6I3UTG6-F1
#
_entry.id   AF-A0A6I3UTG6-F1
#
_cell.length_a   1.000
_cell.length_b   1.000
_cell.length_c   1.000
_cell.angle_alpha   90.00
_cell.angle_beta   90.00
_cell.angle_gamma   90.00
#
_symmetry.space_group_name_H-M   'P 1'
#
loop_
_entity.id
_entity.type
_entity.pdbx_description
1 polymer ?
#
loop_
_entity_poly.entity_id
_entity_poly.type
_entity_poly.pdbx_seq_one_letter_code
_entity_poly.pdbx_strand_id
1 'polypeptide(L)'
;SVKTVPAGACMGYGATYQADSEQVIATVPIGYADGWTRDMQNFSVLVDGQACPIVGRVSMDQITIRLPKPYPLGTKVTLIGTNG
;
A
#
# COMPACT_ATOMS: atom_id res chain seq x y z
N SER A 1 6.56 6.09 -2.75
CA SER A 1 7.41 5.52 -3.84
C SER A 1 6.61 4.48 -4.60
N VAL A 2 7.05 4.06 -5.79
CA VAL A 2 6.45 2.95 -6.57
C VAL A 2 7.58 2.06 -7.09
N LYS A 3 7.48 0.74 -6.90
CA LYS A 3 8.50 -0.24 -7.30
C LYS A 3 7.88 -1.54 -7.75
N THR A 4 8.46 -2.18 -8.76
CA THR A 4 8.19 -3.59 -9.06
C THR A 4 9.13 -4.45 -8.22
N VAL A 5 8.61 -5.47 -7.56
CA VAL A 5 9.35 -6.38 -6.70
C VAL A 5 9.18 -7.82 -7.20
N PRO A 6 10.23 -8.66 -7.17
CA PRO A 6 10.11 -10.06 -7.55
C PRO A 6 9.39 -10.87 -6.47
N ALA A 7 8.95 -12.08 -6.83
CA ALA A 7 8.47 -13.07 -5.87
C ALA A 7 9.52 -13.33 -4.77
N GLY A 8 9.06 -13.52 -3.55
CA GLY A 8 9.90 -13.75 -2.37
C GLY A 8 10.45 -12.48 -1.72
N ALA A 9 10.28 -11.30 -2.33
CA ALA A 9 10.70 -10.04 -1.72
C ALA A 9 9.87 -9.73 -0.46
N CYS A 10 10.54 -9.29 0.61
CA CYS A 10 9.88 -8.87 1.85
C CYS A 10 9.77 -7.35 1.95
N MET A 11 8.63 -6.86 2.46
CA MET A 11 8.32 -5.43 2.54
C MET A 11 7.32 -5.10 3.65
N GLY A 12 7.03 -3.81 3.79
CA GLY A 12 6.25 -3.26 4.88
C GLY A 12 7.06 -3.15 6.18
N TYR A 13 6.45 -2.58 7.21
CA TYR A 13 7.11 -2.36 8.48
C TYR A 13 7.47 -3.67 9.19
N GLY A 14 8.76 -3.85 9.47
CA GLY A 14 9.29 -5.08 10.05
C GLY A 14 9.14 -6.30 9.13
N ALA A 15 9.11 -6.10 7.81
CA ALA A 15 9.18 -7.15 6.79
C ALA A 15 8.13 -8.26 6.93
N THR A 16 6.90 -7.91 7.32
CA THR A 16 5.83 -8.89 7.59
C THR A 16 5.06 -9.36 6.38
N TYR A 17 5.30 -8.78 5.21
CA TYR A 17 4.70 -9.22 3.97
C TYR A 17 5.79 -9.72 3.02
N GLN A 18 5.56 -10.89 2.45
CA GLN A 18 6.40 -11.49 1.42
C GLN A 18 5.56 -11.60 0.15
N ALA A 19 6.08 -11.07 -0.97
CA ALA A 19 5.41 -11.16 -2.25
C ALA A 19 5.38 -12.62 -2.74
N ASP A 20 4.21 -13.10 -3.16
CA ASP A 20 4.01 -14.45 -3.70
C ASP A 20 4.35 -14.57 -5.19
N SER A 21 4.47 -13.42 -5.85
CA SER A 21 4.63 -13.27 -7.29
C SER A 21 5.36 -11.95 -7.57
N GLU A 22 5.66 -11.66 -8.83
CA GLU A 22 6.07 -10.31 -9.21
C GLU A 22 4.92 -9.34 -8.95
N GLN A 23 5.16 -8.29 -8.17
CA GLN A 23 4.13 -7.35 -7.74
C GLN A 23 4.59 -5.91 -7.90
N VAL A 24 3.65 -5.00 -8.15
CA VAL A 24 3.89 -3.56 -8.10
C VAL A 24 3.45 -3.05 -6.73
N ILE A 25 4.35 -2.33 -6.06
CA ILE A 25 4.19 -1.91 -4.68
C ILE A 25 4.35 -0.40 -4.58
N ALA A 26 3.44 0.24 -3.86
CA ALA A 26 3.53 1.66 -3.53
C ALA A 26 3.62 1.91 -2.04
N THR A 27 4.36 2.95 -1.67
CA THR A 27 4.35 3.52 -0.33
C THR A 27 3.56 4.82 -0.34
N VAL A 28 2.56 4.91 0.53
CA VAL A 28 1.71 6.08 0.74
C VAL A 28 2.10 6.74 2.07
N PRO A 29 2.36 8.06 2.11
CA PRO A 29 2.81 8.76 3.32
C PRO A 29 1.62 9.06 4.26
N ILE A 30 1.05 8.00 4.81
CA ILE A 30 0.06 8.05 5.88
C ILE A 30 0.27 6.84 6.80
N GLY A 31 0.23 7.05 8.10
CA GLY A 31 0.38 5.96 9.07
C GLY A 31 -0.47 6.15 10.32
N TYR A 32 -0.12 5.41 11.39
CA TYR A 32 -0.90 5.44 12.62
C TYR A 32 -0.82 6.79 13.36
N ALA A 33 0.23 7.59 13.13
CA ALA A 33 0.31 8.94 13.69
C ALA A 33 -0.71 9.89 13.07
N ASP A 34 -1.17 9.59 11.84
CA ASP A 34 -2.18 10.35 11.11
C ASP A 34 -3.62 9.83 11.37
N GLY A 35 -3.78 8.87 12.29
CA GLY A 35 -5.05 8.25 12.62
C GLY A 35 -5.39 6.99 11.82
N TRP A 36 -4.53 6.54 10.90
CA TRP A 36 -4.70 5.26 10.21
C TRP A 36 -4.17 4.12 11.09
N THR A 37 -4.99 3.60 11.99
CA THR A 37 -4.52 2.69 13.05
C THR A 37 -4.02 1.34 12.50
N ARG A 38 -3.24 0.62 13.31
CA ARG A 38 -2.69 -0.70 12.93
C ARG A 38 -3.76 -1.74 12.62
N ASP A 39 -4.95 -1.61 13.20
CA ASP A 39 -6.08 -2.50 12.95
C ASP A 39 -6.59 -2.39 11.51
N MET A 40 -6.25 -1.30 10.80
CA MET A 40 -6.61 -1.06 9.40
C MET A 40 -5.65 -1.72 8.41
N GLN A 41 -4.68 -2.53 8.84
CA GLN A 41 -3.69 -3.18 7.96
C GLN A 41 -4.27 -4.13 6.91
N ASN A 42 -5.51 -4.63 7.12
CA ASN A 42 -6.21 -5.52 6.18
C ASN A 42 -7.21 -4.79 5.27
N PHE A 43 -7.22 -3.44 5.30
CA PHE A 43 -8.10 -2.64 4.45
C PHE A 43 -7.51 -2.47 3.04
N SER A 44 -8.36 -2.03 2.13
CA SER A 44 -7.95 -1.57 0.79
C SER A 44 -8.17 -0.08 0.65
N VAL A 45 -7.32 0.57 -0.14
CA VAL A 45 -7.46 1.96 -0.59
C VAL A 45 -7.82 1.97 -2.07
N LEU A 46 -8.30 3.09 -2.59
CA LEU A 46 -8.60 3.22 -4.02
C LEU A 46 -7.51 4.01 -4.75
N VAL A 47 -6.97 3.43 -5.81
CA VAL A 47 -6.06 4.08 -6.76
C VAL A 47 -6.67 3.92 -8.15
N ASP A 48 -6.96 5.03 -8.85
CA ASP A 48 -7.59 4.99 -10.18
C ASP A 48 -8.89 4.15 -10.20
N GLY A 49 -9.72 4.31 -9.15
CA GLY A 49 -10.94 3.53 -8.93
C GLY A 49 -10.76 2.05 -8.60
N GLN A 50 -9.51 1.55 -8.53
CA GLN A 50 -9.22 0.15 -8.23
C GLN A 50 -8.86 -0.04 -6.76
N ALA A 51 -9.47 -1.05 -6.13
CA ALA A 51 -9.14 -1.47 -4.78
C ALA A 51 -7.71 -2.06 -4.72
N CYS A 52 -6.84 -1.38 -3.99
CA CYS A 52 -5.45 -1.73 -3.77
C CYS A 52 -5.28 -2.12 -2.30
N PRO A 53 -5.02 -3.40 -1.97
CA PRO A 53 -4.91 -3.83 -0.58
C PRO A 53 -3.66 -3.26 0.08
N ILE A 54 -3.79 -2.91 1.35
CA ILE A 54 -2.64 -2.65 2.23
C ILE A 54 -1.93 -3.98 2.47
N VAL A 55 -0.60 -3.97 2.33
CA VAL A 55 0.24 -5.15 2.51
C VAL A 55 1.29 -4.88 3.58
N GLY A 56 1.41 -5.81 4.52
CA GLY A 56 2.27 -5.66 5.69
C GLY A 56 1.68 -4.74 6.76
N ARG A 57 2.50 -4.38 7.75
CA ARG A 57 2.07 -3.55 8.88
C ARG A 57 2.03 -2.05 8.52
N VAL A 58 1.05 -1.36 9.11
CA VAL A 58 1.00 0.12 9.13
C VAL A 58 2.14 0.67 9.99
N SER A 59 2.99 1.52 9.40
CA SER A 59 4.06 2.26 10.09
C SER A 59 3.51 3.51 10.79
N MET A 60 4.40 4.27 11.44
CA MET A 60 4.06 5.56 12.05
C MET A 60 3.51 6.56 11.04
N ASP A 61 4.12 6.60 9.87
CA ASP A 61 4.05 7.65 8.86
C ASP A 61 3.75 7.13 7.44
N GLN A 62 3.64 5.81 7.28
CA GLN A 62 3.44 5.21 5.97
C GLN A 62 2.69 3.88 6.01
N ILE A 63 2.01 3.60 4.90
CA ILE A 63 1.46 2.29 4.54
C ILE A 63 2.07 1.82 3.22
N THR A 64 2.05 0.50 3.02
CA THR A 64 2.45 -0.14 1.77
C THR A 64 1.21 -0.74 1.13
N ILE A 65 1.01 -0.53 -0.17
CA ILE A 65 -0.15 -1.05 -0.91
C ILE A 65 0.31 -1.81 -2.14
N ARG A 66 -0.43 -2.85 -2.52
CA ARG A 66 -0.22 -3.58 -3.78
C ARG A 66 -1.04 -2.95 -4.89
N LEU A 67 -0.35 -2.55 -5.96
CA LEU A 67 -0.94 -1.93 -7.13
C LEU A 67 -1.20 -2.99 -8.23
N PRO A 68 -2.25 -2.81 -9.05
CA PRO A 68 -2.56 -3.69 -10.18
C PRO A 68 -1.59 -3.51 -11.37
N LYS A 69 -0.95 -2.34 -11.46
CA LYS A 69 0.00 -1.96 -12.52
C LYS A 69 0.93 -0.84 -12.00
N PRO A 70 2.02 -0.50 -12.71
CA PRO A 70 2.82 0.68 -12.40
C PRO A 70 1.99 1.97 -12.51
N TYR A 71 2.15 2.86 -11.53
CA TYR A 71 1.57 4.21 -11.53
C TYR A 71 2.66 5.27 -11.35
N PRO A 72 2.48 6.49 -11.91
CA PRO A 72 3.37 7.62 -11.63
C PRO A 72 3.37 8.01 -10.15
N LEU A 73 4.49 8.56 -9.67
CA LEU A 73 4.54 9.19 -8.35
C LEU A 73 3.56 10.38 -8.30
N GLY A 74 2.90 10.55 -7.14
CA GLY A 74 1.87 11.59 -6.96
C GLY A 74 0.47 11.18 -7.43
N THR A 75 0.28 9.97 -7.95
CA THR A 75 -1.06 9.42 -8.22
C THR A 75 -1.92 9.47 -6.96
N LYS A 76 -3.13 10.02 -7.09
CA LYS A 76 -4.06 10.19 -5.95
C LYS A 76 -4.47 8.84 -5.38
N VAL A 77 -4.39 8.72 -4.06
CA VAL A 77 -4.89 7.59 -3.27
C VAL A 77 -6.08 8.06 -2.45
N THR A 78 -7.20 7.34 -2.52
CA THR A 78 -8.39 7.63 -1.72
C THR A 78 -8.50 6.57 -0.62
N LEU A 79 -8.40 7.01 0.64
CA LEU A 79 -8.45 6.14 1.83
C LEU A 79 -9.88 5.81 2.24
N ILE A 80 -10.76 6.83 2.22
CA ILE A 80 -12.18 6.73 2.58
C ILE A 80 -12.94 7.55 1.54
N GLY A 81 -14.00 6.97 0.97
CA GLY A 81 -14.83 7.60 -0.05
C GLY A 81 -14.77 6.86 -1.38
N THR A 82 -15.22 7.54 -2.43
CA THR A 82 -15.29 7.01 -3.79
C THR A 82 -14.18 7.59 -4.66
N ASN A 83 -13.66 6.78 -5.57
CA ASN A 83 -12.70 7.18 -6.59
C ASN A 83 -13.22 6.65 -7.93
N GLY A 84 -13.70 7.55 -8.78
CA GLY A 84 -14.37 7.27 -10.05
C GLY A 84 -14.56 8.55 -10.82
#